data_AF-A0A955DC67-F1
#
_entry.id   AF-A0A955DC67-F1
#
_cell.length_a   1.000
_cell.length_b   1.000
_cell.length_c   1.000
_cell.angle_alpha   90.00
_cell.angle_beta   90.00
_cell.angle_gamma   90.00
#
_symmetry.space_group_name_H-M   'P 1'
#
loop_
_entity.id
_entity.type
_entity.pdbx_description
1 polymer ?
#
loop_
_entity_poly.entity_id
_entity_poly.type
_entity_poly.pdbx_seq_one_letter_code
_entity_poly.pdbx_strand_id
1 'polypeptide(L)'
;AFDTPTPTTTVGRRNRSNVPAQSLMLLNDPFIHAEAARWADRMLEIVADPSERLDAMVRCAIARPIREAEIEPMRAFLVDEAGERDWTDDPAAWTALAHVIFNLKEFALRR
;
A
#
# COMPACT_ATOMS: atom_id res chain seq x y z
N ALA A 1 -9.36 56.05 21.01
CA ALA A 1 -10.40 55.15 20.51
C ALA A 1 -9.94 54.63 19.15
N PHE A 2 -9.93 53.31 19.00
CA PHE A 2 -9.40 52.55 17.87
C PHE A 2 -10.41 52.55 16.70
N ASP A 3 -9.95 52.82 15.49
CA ASP A 3 -10.70 52.55 14.26
C ASP A 3 -9.81 51.65 13.38
N THR A 4 -10.03 50.34 13.47
CA THR A 4 -9.25 49.32 12.75
C THR A 4 -10.06 48.77 11.58
N PRO A 5 -9.47 48.64 10.39
CA PRO A 5 -10.13 47.99 9.28
C PRO A 5 -10.26 46.47 9.53
N THR A 6 -11.39 45.92 9.12
CA THR A 6 -11.74 44.50 9.16
C THR A 6 -10.64 43.64 8.52
N PRO A 7 -10.11 42.60 9.19
CA PRO A 7 -9.13 41.73 8.56
C PRO A 7 -9.82 40.86 7.51
N THR A 8 -9.55 41.13 6.24
CA THR A 8 -9.88 40.21 5.15
C THR A 8 -9.10 38.92 5.36
N THR A 9 -9.83 37.82 5.48
CA THR A 9 -9.31 36.48 5.64
C THR A 9 -8.40 36.12 4.46
N THR A 10 -7.10 36.00 4.69
CA THR A 10 -6.21 35.32 3.75
C THR A 10 -6.43 33.83 3.92
N VAL A 11 -7.25 33.24 3.05
CA VAL A 11 -7.22 31.79 2.83
C VAL A 11 -5.85 31.49 2.24
N GLY A 12 -4.89 31.17 3.10
CA GLY A 12 -3.65 30.54 2.70
C GLY A 12 -3.99 29.17 2.14
N ARG A 13 -4.32 29.11 0.84
CA ARG A 13 -4.28 27.90 0.03
C ARG A 13 -2.87 27.36 0.23
N ARG A 14 -2.71 26.44 1.19
CA ARG A 14 -1.49 25.65 1.28
C ARG A 14 -1.39 24.97 -0.07
N ASN A 15 -0.37 25.33 -0.83
CA ASN A 15 0.10 24.49 -1.90
C ASN A 15 0.31 23.12 -1.26
N ARG A 16 -0.56 22.15 -1.59
CA ARG A 16 -0.21 20.74 -1.37
C ARG A 16 0.96 20.54 -2.31
N SER A 17 2.15 20.79 -1.79
CA SER A 17 3.38 20.40 -2.46
C SER A 17 3.20 18.91 -2.70
N ASN A 18 3.03 18.56 -3.96
CA ASN A 18 3.25 17.20 -4.36
C ASN A 18 4.67 16.87 -3.86
N VAL A 19 4.87 15.69 -3.31
CA VAL A 19 6.22 15.17 -3.11
C VAL A 19 6.34 14.03 -4.13
N PRO A 20 6.58 14.28 -5.43
CA PRO A 20 6.79 13.24 -6.41
C PRO A 20 8.27 13.24 -6.76
N ALA A 21 9.08 12.73 -5.84
CA ALA A 21 10.47 12.36 -6.12
C ALA A 21 10.85 11.11 -5.31
N GLN A 22 10.42 11.01 -4.05
CA GLN A 22 10.81 9.91 -3.17
C GLN A 22 10.00 8.62 -3.35
N SER A 23 8.70 8.68 -3.68
CA SER A 23 7.92 7.46 -3.99
C SER A 23 8.38 6.79 -5.29
N LEU A 24 8.93 7.55 -6.24
CA LEU A 24 9.42 7.02 -7.51
C LEU A 24 10.75 6.25 -7.36
N MET A 25 11.56 6.62 -6.35
CA MET A 25 12.81 5.91 -6.05
C MET A 25 12.54 4.54 -5.42
N LEU A 26 11.51 4.44 -4.56
CA LEU A 26 11.06 3.16 -3.99
C LEU A 26 10.47 2.20 -5.03
N LEU A 27 9.86 2.75 -6.08
CA LEU A 27 9.15 1.99 -7.12
C LEU A 27 10.08 1.22 -8.07
N ASN A 28 11.38 1.56 -8.09
CA ASN A 28 12.40 0.91 -8.93
C ASN A 28 13.61 0.42 -8.13
N ASP A 29 13.56 0.45 -6.80
CA ASP A 29 14.69 0.00 -6.01
C ASP A 29 14.71 -1.54 -5.97
N PRO A 30 15.78 -2.20 -6.48
CA PRO A 30 15.90 -3.66 -6.42
C PRO A 30 15.78 -4.23 -5.00
N PHE A 31 16.13 -3.42 -3.98
CA PHE A 31 15.96 -3.77 -2.58
C PHE A 31 14.48 -3.97 -2.22
N ILE A 32 13.60 -3.08 -2.65
CA ILE A 32 12.17 -3.14 -2.31
C ILE A 32 11.51 -4.35 -2.98
N HIS A 33 11.91 -4.68 -4.21
CA HIS A 33 11.49 -5.92 -4.86
C HIS A 33 11.99 -7.17 -4.13
N ALA A 34 13.24 -7.19 -3.69
CA ALA A 34 13.80 -8.32 -2.95
C ALA A 34 13.09 -8.51 -1.60
N GLU A 35 12.81 -7.42 -0.87
CA GLU A 35 12.06 -7.49 0.40
C GLU A 35 10.60 -7.89 0.17
N ALA A 36 9.97 -7.46 -0.93
CA ALA A 36 8.62 -7.90 -1.28
C ALA A 36 8.56 -9.41 -1.54
N ALA A 37 9.53 -9.96 -2.27
CA ALA A 37 9.64 -11.39 -2.51
C ALA A 37 9.84 -12.17 -1.20
N ARG A 38 10.81 -11.73 -0.38
CA ARG A 38 11.07 -12.36 0.93
C ARG A 38 9.86 -12.35 1.85
N TRP A 39 9.08 -11.27 1.82
CA TRP A 39 7.87 -11.17 2.62
C TRP A 39 6.77 -12.09 2.09
N ALA A 40 6.56 -12.15 0.78
CA ALA A 40 5.61 -13.04 0.14
C ALA A 40 5.91 -14.52 0.43
N ASP A 41 7.16 -14.95 0.23
CA ASP A 41 7.61 -16.33 0.50
C ASP A 41 7.34 -16.70 1.97
N ARG A 42 7.68 -15.81 2.90
CA ARG A 42 7.43 -16.02 4.33
C ARG A 42 5.94 -16.14 4.66
N MET A 43 5.07 -15.39 3.98
CA MET A 43 3.63 -15.43 4.22
C MET A 43 2.99 -16.69 3.63
N LEU A 44 3.50 -17.18 2.50
CA LEU A 44 3.11 -18.48 1.92
C LEU A 44 3.45 -19.66 2.85
N GLU A 45 4.60 -19.60 3.54
CA GLU A 45 5.01 -20.64 4.49
C GLU A 45 4.22 -20.63 5.80
N ILE A 46 3.90 -19.43 6.34
CA ILE A 46 3.32 -19.29 7.68
C ILE A 46 1.79 -19.36 7.65
N VAL A 47 1.15 -18.89 6.59
CA VAL A 47 -0.31 -18.77 6.51
C VAL A 47 -0.82 -19.52 5.28
N ALA A 48 -1.47 -20.65 5.52
CA ALA A 48 -1.98 -21.53 4.46
C ALA A 48 -3.23 -20.96 3.77
N ASP A 49 -4.16 -20.37 4.52
CA ASP A 49 -5.39 -19.83 3.95
C ASP A 49 -5.11 -18.49 3.22
N PRO A 50 -5.43 -18.36 1.92
CA PRO A 50 -5.18 -17.14 1.15
C PRO A 50 -5.91 -15.89 1.68
N SER A 51 -7.10 -16.05 2.24
CA SER A 51 -7.89 -14.93 2.78
C SER A 51 -7.29 -14.47 4.12
N GLU A 52 -6.88 -15.40 4.98
CA GLU A 52 -6.14 -15.08 6.20
C GLU A 52 -4.77 -14.46 5.89
N ARG A 53 -4.08 -14.94 4.85
CA ARG A 53 -2.80 -14.40 4.40
C ARG A 53 -2.94 -12.95 3.94
N LEU A 54 -3.98 -12.67 3.14
CA LEU A 54 -4.30 -11.33 2.68
C LEU A 54 -4.56 -10.37 3.86
N ASP A 55 -5.38 -10.78 4.82
CA ASP A 55 -5.65 -9.99 6.03
C ASP A 55 -4.38 -9.80 6.89
N ALA A 56 -3.57 -10.84 7.06
CA ALA A 56 -2.31 -10.76 7.79
C ALA A 56 -1.33 -9.77 7.13
N MET A 57 -1.19 -9.80 5.81
CA MET A 57 -0.32 -8.87 5.08
C MET A 57 -0.79 -7.42 5.22
N VAL A 58 -2.10 -7.17 5.10
CA VAL A 58 -2.68 -5.84 5.29
C VAL A 58 -2.50 -5.35 6.73
N ARG A 59 -2.72 -6.22 7.72
CA ARG A 59 -2.49 -5.90 9.13
C ARG A 59 -1.04 -5.56 9.42
N CYS A 60 -0.10 -6.33 8.88
CA CYS A 60 1.33 -6.07 9.04
C CYS A 60 1.74 -4.73 8.44
N ALA A 61 1.21 -4.37 7.27
CA ALA A 61 1.60 -3.13 6.58
C ALA A 61 0.87 -1.87 7.09
N ILE A 62 -0.41 -1.98 7.45
CA ILE A 62 -1.31 -0.83 7.70
C ILE A 62 -1.80 -0.80 9.15
N ALA A 63 -1.46 -1.79 9.97
CA ALA A 63 -1.84 -1.90 11.40
C ALA A 63 -3.35 -1.88 11.65
N ARG A 64 -4.13 -2.39 10.71
CA ARG A 64 -5.59 -2.59 10.80
C ARG A 64 -6.02 -3.82 10.00
N PRO A 65 -7.16 -4.46 10.32
CA PRO A 65 -7.71 -5.52 9.49
C PRO A 65 -8.03 -5.01 8.07
N ILE A 66 -8.04 -5.94 7.11
CA ILE A 66 -8.55 -5.67 5.77
C ILE A 66 -10.04 -5.31 5.85
N ARG A 67 -10.45 -4.26 5.13
CA ARG A 67 -11.87 -3.92 5.04
C ARG A 67 -12.53 -4.80 3.98
N GLU A 68 -13.80 -5.11 4.15
CA GLU A 68 -14.58 -5.90 3.17
C GLU A 68 -14.50 -5.30 1.75
N ALA A 69 -14.54 -3.97 1.63
CA ALA A 69 -14.42 -3.26 0.36
C ALA A 69 -13.04 -3.37 -0.32
N GLU A 70 -12.01 -3.79 0.41
CA GLU A 70 -10.62 -3.96 -0.09
C GLU A 70 -10.33 -5.42 -0.49
N ILE A 71 -11.11 -6.38 -0.01
CA ILE A 71 -10.88 -7.82 -0.26
C ILE A 71 -10.99 -8.13 -1.75
N GLU A 72 -12.11 -7.77 -2.36
CA GLU A 72 -12.38 -8.09 -3.77
C GLU A 72 -11.36 -7.48 -4.74
N PRO A 73 -11.01 -6.17 -4.66
CA PRO A 73 -10.00 -5.62 -5.58
C PRO A 73 -8.62 -6.24 -5.38
N MET A 74 -8.22 -6.59 -4.16
CA MET A 74 -6.93 -7.24 -3.91
C MET A 74 -6.92 -8.69 -4.40
N ARG A 75 -8.03 -9.42 -4.24
CA ARG A 75 -8.21 -10.75 -4.82
C ARG A 75 -8.19 -10.71 -6.35
N ALA A 76 -8.92 -9.78 -6.95
CA ALA A 76 -8.94 -9.60 -8.40
C ALA A 76 -7.55 -9.30 -8.95
N PHE A 77 -6.77 -8.48 -8.25
CA PHE A 77 -5.37 -8.22 -8.59
C PHE A 77 -4.51 -9.49 -8.54
N LEU A 78 -4.63 -10.31 -7.48
CA LEU A 78 -3.90 -11.58 -7.37
C LEU A 78 -4.25 -12.55 -8.51
N VAL A 79 -5.53 -12.63 -8.87
CA VAL A 79 -6.01 -13.46 -9.99
C VAL A 79 -5.44 -12.97 -11.32
N ASP A 80 -5.44 -11.66 -11.55
CA ASP A 80 -4.88 -11.06 -12.77
C ASP A 80 -3.37 -11.32 -12.91
N GLU A 81 -2.60 -11.14 -11.82
CA GLU A 81 -1.16 -11.39 -11.80
C GLU A 81 -0.80 -12.88 -11.96
N ALA A 82 -1.63 -13.79 -11.45
CA ALA A 82 -1.43 -15.22 -11.60
C ALA A 82 -1.77 -15.71 -13.02
N GLY A 83 -2.75 -15.08 -13.69
CA GLY A 83 -3.21 -15.46 -15.01
C GLY A 83 -3.79 -16.88 -15.03
N GLU A 84 -3.13 -17.81 -15.71
CA GLU A 84 -3.54 -19.23 -15.75
C GLU A 84 -3.05 -20.04 -14.53
N ARG A 85 -2.16 -19.46 -13.71
CA ARG A 85 -1.64 -20.11 -12.50
C ARG A 85 -2.65 -20.01 -11.36
N ASP A 86 -2.51 -20.87 -10.36
CA ASP A 86 -3.29 -20.76 -9.13
C ASP A 86 -2.76 -19.62 -8.27
N TRP A 87 -3.51 -18.52 -8.22
CA TRP A 87 -3.17 -17.33 -7.43
C TRP A 87 -3.04 -17.62 -5.92
N THR A 88 -3.67 -18.69 -5.42
CA THR A 88 -3.63 -19.01 -3.99
C THR A 88 -2.22 -19.34 -3.51
N ASP A 89 -1.42 -20.00 -4.34
CA ASP A 89 -0.06 -20.43 -4.02
C ASP A 89 1.01 -19.84 -4.95
N ASP A 90 0.66 -18.90 -5.84
CA ASP A 90 1.62 -18.29 -6.78
C ASP A 90 2.52 -17.24 -6.10
N PRO A 91 3.83 -17.53 -5.89
CA PRO A 91 4.74 -16.58 -5.23
C PRO A 91 4.90 -15.27 -5.99
N ALA A 92 4.77 -15.28 -7.33
CA ALA A 92 4.89 -14.09 -8.13
C ALA A 92 3.73 -13.11 -7.88
N ALA A 93 2.48 -13.62 -7.82
CA ALA A 93 1.30 -12.83 -7.52
C ALA A 93 1.37 -12.22 -6.10
N TRP A 94 1.78 -13.01 -5.12
CA TRP A 94 1.95 -12.52 -3.74
C TRP A 94 3.09 -11.50 -3.61
N THR A 95 4.18 -11.67 -4.36
CA THR A 95 5.28 -10.68 -4.44
C THR A 95 4.81 -9.37 -5.06
N ALA A 96 4.03 -9.43 -6.14
CA ALA A 96 3.45 -8.25 -6.78
C ALA A 96 2.52 -7.50 -5.80
N LEU A 97 1.68 -8.25 -5.06
CA LEU A 97 0.82 -7.66 -4.05
C LEU A 97 1.61 -7.01 -2.90
N ALA A 98 2.64 -7.67 -2.38
CA ALA A 98 3.54 -7.11 -1.38
C ALA A 98 4.18 -5.79 -1.88
N HIS A 99 4.60 -5.75 -3.14
CA HIS A 99 5.15 -4.57 -3.78
C HIS A 99 4.12 -3.44 -3.87
N VAL A 100 2.88 -3.74 -4.26
CA VAL A 100 1.77 -2.76 -4.26
C VAL A 100 1.52 -2.23 -2.85
N ILE A 101 1.53 -3.10 -1.84
CA ILE A 101 1.30 -2.72 -0.44
C ILE A 101 2.37 -1.75 0.06
N PHE A 102 3.65 -1.98 -0.26
CA PHE A 102 4.72 -1.04 0.08
C PHE A 102 4.56 0.34 -0.58
N ASN A 103 3.89 0.39 -1.74
CA ASN A 103 3.63 1.62 -2.48
C ASN A 103 2.30 2.30 -2.12
N LEU A 104 1.45 1.68 -1.28
CA LEU A 104 0.21 2.30 -0.81
C LEU A 104 0.52 3.57 -0.01
N LYS A 105 -0.20 4.66 -0.32
CA LYS A 105 -0.04 5.98 0.33
C LYS A 105 -0.25 5.94 1.85
N GLU A 106 -0.93 4.91 2.37
CA GLU A 106 -1.10 4.70 3.82
C GLU A 106 0.22 4.33 4.53
N PHE A 107 1.22 3.80 3.81
CA PHE A 107 2.58 3.56 4.31
C PHE A 107 3.41 4.86 4.34
N ALA A 108 3.31 5.68 3.29
CA ALA A 108 4.12 6.90 3.13
C ALA A 108 3.66 8.11 3.97
N LEU A 109 2.50 8.06 4.63
CA LEU A 109 1.92 9.18 5.39
C LEU A 109 1.80 8.95 6.89
N ARG A 110 2.36 7.85 7.43
CA ARG A 110 2.45 7.62 8.88
C ARG A 110 3.91 7.66 9.38
N ARG A 111 4.31 8.91 9.62
CA ARG A 111 5.51 9.45 10.31
C ARG A 111 6.81 9.51 9.53
#